data_AF-A0A1F9KCL6-F1
#
_entry.id   AF-A0A1F9KCL6-F1
#
_cell.length_a   1.000
_cell.length_b   1.000
_cell.length_c   1.000
_cell.angle_alpha   90.00
_cell.angle_beta   90.00
_cell.angle_gamma   90.00
#
_symmetry.space_group_name_H-M   'P 1'
#
loop_
_entity.id
_entity.type
_entity.pdbx_description
1 polymer ?
#
loop_
_entity_poly.entity_id
_entity_poly.type
_entity_poly.pdbx_seq_one_letter_code
_entity_poly.pdbx_strand_id
1 'polypeptide(L)'
;MLYDEPTTGLDPVMTQRINRLICDLQAKLGVTSVVVTHDIQSAFEVADRLAFLQGGQIRFVGTKDEIRASSDLTLHEFLFSG
;
A
#
# COMPACT_ATOMS: atom_id res chain seq x y z
N MET A 1 -13.15 5.65 0.93
CA MET A 1 -13.37 4.20 1.09
C MET A 1 -12.22 3.63 1.91
N LEU A 2 -12.50 2.62 2.74
CA LEU A 2 -11.49 1.94 3.55
C LEU A 2 -11.47 0.46 3.15
N TYR A 3 -10.30 -0.06 2.85
CA TYR A 3 -10.08 -1.47 2.49
C TYR A 3 -9.08 -2.05 3.48
N ASP A 4 -9.46 -3.13 4.15
CA ASP A 4 -8.59 -3.85 5.08
C ASP A 4 -8.26 -5.21 4.46
N GLU A 5 -7.00 -5.39 4.09
CA GLU A 5 -6.46 -6.60 3.46
C GLU A 5 -7.27 -7.13 2.25
N PRO A 6 -7.61 -6.28 1.25
CA PRO A 6 -8.57 -6.62 0.19
C PRO A 6 -8.10 -7.73 -0.77
N THR A 7 -6.81 -8.06 -0.77
CA THR A 7 -6.18 -9.02 -1.69
C THR A 7 -5.63 -10.26 -0.99
N THR A 8 -5.84 -10.40 0.32
CA THR A 8 -5.30 -11.54 1.08
C THR A 8 -5.87 -12.87 0.58
N GLY A 9 -4.97 -13.85 0.37
CA GLY A 9 -5.34 -15.20 -0.06
C GLY A 9 -5.67 -15.34 -1.55
N LEU A 10 -5.55 -14.25 -2.33
CA LEU A 10 -5.69 -14.30 -3.78
C LEU A 10 -4.38 -14.68 -4.47
N ASP A 11 -4.49 -15.30 -5.65
CA ASP A 11 -3.35 -15.47 -6.53
C ASP A 11 -2.88 -14.12 -7.12
N PRO A 12 -1.63 -14.02 -7.59
CA PRO A 12 -1.08 -12.75 -8.09
C PRO A 12 -1.88 -12.10 -9.21
N VAL A 13 -2.56 -12.88 -10.06
CA VAL A 13 -3.35 -12.33 -11.18
C VAL A 13 -4.63 -11.70 -10.65
N MET A 14 -5.28 -12.32 -9.68
CA MET A 14 -6.47 -11.77 -9.04
C MET A 14 -6.15 -10.54 -8.18
N THR A 15 -5.03 -10.55 -7.45
CA THR A 15 -4.53 -9.38 -6.71
C THR A 15 -4.41 -8.14 -7.60
N GLN A 16 -3.75 -8.26 -8.76
CA GLN A 16 -3.64 -7.15 -9.72
C GLN A 16 -5.00 -6.66 -10.23
N ARG A 17 -5.96 -7.56 -10.45
CA ARG A 17 -7.32 -7.17 -10.88
C ARG A 17 -8.04 -6.36 -9.81
N ILE A 18 -7.94 -6.78 -8.55
CA ILE A 18 -8.54 -6.05 -7.42
C ILE A 18 -7.86 -4.69 -7.23
N ASN A 19 -6.53 -4.63 -7.30
CA ASN A 19 -5.78 -3.37 -7.19
C ASN A 19 -6.23 -2.36 -8.27
N ARG A 20 -6.31 -2.79 -9.53
CA ARG A 20 -6.81 -1.93 -10.62
C ARG A 20 -8.25 -1.49 -10.41
N LEU A 21 -9.11 -2.38 -9.92
CA LEU A 21 -10.49 -2.02 -9.61
C LEU A 21 -10.57 -0.94 -8.54
N ILE A 22 -9.73 -1.01 -7.50
CA ILE A 22 -9.65 0.01 -6.45
C ILE A 22 -9.24 1.36 -7.06
N CYS A 23 -8.20 1.38 -7.90
CA CYS A 23 -7.75 2.60 -8.59
C CYS A 23 -8.83 3.17 -9.51
N ASP A 24 -9.49 2.32 -10.30
CA ASP A 24 -10.56 2.73 -11.21
C ASP A 24 -11.75 3.34 -10.46
N LEU A 25 -12.14 2.74 -9.34
CA LEU A 25 -13.24 3.25 -8.51
C LEU A 25 -12.88 4.57 -7.84
N GLN A 26 -11.64 4.70 -7.34
CA GLN A 26 -11.12 5.96 -6.82
C GLN A 26 -11.23 7.08 -7.87
N ALA A 27 -10.77 6.81 -9.10
CA ALA A 27 -10.75 7.80 -10.18
C ALA A 27 -12.16 8.15 -10.66
N LYS A 28 -13.04 7.15 -10.82
CA LYS A 28 -14.41 7.35 -11.30
C LYS A 28 -15.29 8.09 -10.29
N LEU A 29 -15.11 7.83 -9.00
CA LEU A 29 -15.94 8.40 -7.94
C LEU A 29 -15.34 9.66 -7.33
N GLY A 30 -14.06 9.95 -7.58
CA GLY A 30 -13.36 11.10 -7.00
C GLY A 30 -13.24 11.04 -5.48
N VAL A 31 -13.19 9.84 -4.91
CA VAL A 31 -13.20 9.60 -3.46
C VAL A 31 -11.80 9.35 -2.93
N THR A 32 -11.53 9.75 -1.69
CA THR A 32 -10.31 9.32 -1.00
C THR A 32 -10.41 7.84 -0.62
N SER A 33 -9.39 7.05 -0.95
CA SER A 33 -9.29 5.63 -0.61
C SER A 33 -8.10 5.37 0.30
N VAL A 34 -8.31 4.57 1.33
CA VAL A 34 -7.26 4.09 2.24
C VAL A 34 -7.24 2.57 2.15
N VAL A 35 -6.08 2.00 1.84
CA VAL A 35 -5.87 0.56 1.74
C VAL A 35 -4.86 0.17 2.81
N VAL A 36 -5.22 -0.78 3.67
CA VAL A 36 -4.33 -1.42 4.65
C VAL A 36 -3.94 -2.77 4.09
N THR A 37 -2.64 -3.00 3.96
CA THR A 37 -2.11 -4.30 3.55
C THR A 37 -0.67 -4.50 3.99
N HIS A 38 -0.28 -5.76 4.18
CA HIS A 38 1.11 -6.18 4.35
C HIS A 38 1.79 -6.54 3.01
N ASP A 39 1.05 -6.62 1.90
CA ASP A 39 1.64 -6.85 0.57
C ASP A 39 2.21 -5.53 0.01
N ILE A 40 3.55 -5.45 0.02
CA ILE A 40 4.30 -4.30 -0.47
C ILE A 40 4.02 -4.03 -1.95
N GLN A 41 3.91 -5.07 -2.79
CA GLN A 41 3.68 -4.88 -4.22
C GLN A 41 2.31 -4.23 -4.46
N SER A 42 1.27 -4.73 -3.79
CA SER A 42 -0.07 -4.14 -3.85
C SER A 42 -0.08 -2.71 -3.33
N ALA A 43 0.58 -2.44 -2.20
CA ALA A 43 0.67 -1.10 -1.63
C ALA A 43 1.30 -0.10 -2.64
N PHE A 44 2.39 -0.48 -3.32
CA PHE A 44 2.99 0.35 -4.37
C PHE A 44 2.15 0.45 -5.64
N GLU A 45 1.29 -0.52 -5.95
CA GLU A 45 0.40 -0.46 -7.11
C GLU A 45 -0.73 0.55 -6.90
N VAL A 46 -1.38 0.53 -5.73
CA VAL A 46 -2.61 1.30 -5.48
C VAL A 46 -2.40 2.68 -4.86
N ALA A 47 -1.31 2.89 -4.13
CA ALA A 47 -1.17 4.08 -3.32
C ALA A 47 -0.64 5.29 -4.10
N ASP A 48 -1.13 6.49 -3.80
CA ASP A 48 -0.43 7.75 -4.13
C ASP A 48 0.62 8.08 -3.06
N ARG A 49 0.30 7.76 -1.80
CA ARG A 49 1.14 7.94 -0.61
C ARG A 49 1.06 6.70 0.27
N LEU A 50 2.18 6.35 0.89
CA LEU A 50 2.35 5.19 1.74
C LEU A 50 2.55 5.63 3.20
N ALA A 51 1.98 4.88 4.13
CA ALA A 51 2.19 5.03 5.56
C ALA A 51 2.74 3.73 6.14
N PHE A 52 3.81 3.81 6.92
CA PHE A 52 4.37 2.66 7.64
C PHE A 52 3.92 2.69 9.09
N LEU A 53 3.16 1.68 9.49
CA LEU A 53 2.67 1.49 10.85
C LEU A 53 3.51 0.43 11.56
N GLN A 54 4.08 0.78 12.70
CA GLN A 54 4.81 -0.15 13.55
C GLN A 54 4.54 0.15 15.03
N GLY A 55 4.22 -0.88 15.81
CA GLY A 55 3.99 -0.71 17.25
C GLY A 55 2.83 0.26 17.59
N GLY A 56 1.83 0.34 16.72
CA GLY A 56 0.70 1.27 16.86
C GLY A 56 1.02 2.73 16.53
N GLN A 57 2.21 3.02 15.99
CA GLN A 57 2.61 4.37 15.58
C GLN A 57 2.91 4.43 14.09
N ILE A 58 2.47 5.51 13.46
CA ILE A 58 2.83 5.79 12.07
C ILE A 58 4.25 6.36 12.09
N ARG A 59 5.21 5.54 11.68
CA ARG A 59 6.64 5.88 11.70
C ARG A 59 7.11 6.57 10.42
N PHE A 60 6.37 6.41 9.32
CA PHE A 60 6.62 7.09 8.06
C PHE A 60 5.30 7.40 7.34
N VAL A 61 5.22 8.55 6.68
CA VAL A 61 4.19 8.86 5.67
C VAL A 61 4.81 9.66 4.55
N GLY A 62 4.66 9.24 3.31
CA GLY A 62 5.25 9.92 2.17
C GLY A 62 4.84 9.33 0.83
N THR A 63 5.42 9.85 -0.24
CA THR A 63 5.30 9.34 -1.60
C THR A 63 6.10 8.06 -1.79
N LYS A 64 5.90 7.40 -2.94
CA LYS A 64 6.68 6.22 -3.34
C LYS A 64 8.18 6.50 -3.43
N ASP A 65 8.57 7.71 -3.76
CA ASP A 65 9.98 8.07 -3.90
C ASP A 65 10.60 8.37 -2.54
N GLU A 66 9.87 9.07 -1.66
CA GLU A 66 10.32 9.34 -0.29
C GLU A 66 10.51 8.05 0.53
N ILE A 67 9.60 7.08 0.39
CA ILE A 67 9.71 5.82 1.14
C ILE A 67 10.90 4.98 0.67
N ARG A 68 11.19 4.99 -0.65
CA ARG A 68 12.33 4.29 -1.25
C ARG A 68 13.67 4.94 -0.88
N ALA A 69 13.69 6.26 -0.71
CA ALA A 69 14.86 7.02 -0.31
C ALA A 69 15.08 7.06 1.22
N SER A 70 14.20 6.45 2.01
CA SER A 70 14.31 6.46 3.47
C SER A 70 15.57 5.75 3.95
N SER A 71 16.22 6.33 4.98
CA SER A 71 17.37 5.75 5.68
C SER A 71 16.96 4.98 6.95
N ASP A 72 15.67 4.88 7.25
CA ASP A 72 15.18 4.06 8.36
C ASP A 72 15.39 2.56 8.03
N LEU A 73 16.30 1.92 8.77
CA LEU A 73 16.66 0.52 8.58
C LEU A 73 15.48 -0.43 8.74
N THR A 74 14.58 -0.16 9.69
CA THR A 74 13.42 -1.01 9.96
C THR A 74 12.41 -0.94 8.81
N LEU A 75 12.19 0.27 8.29
CA LEU A 75 11.37 0.45 7.09
C LEU A 75 12.01 -0.22 5.88
N HIS A 76 13.33 -0.07 5.70
CA HIS A 76 14.05 -0.69 4.60
C HIS A 76 13.96 -2.22 4.67
N GLU A 77 14.21 -2.81 5.83
CA GLU A 77 14.01 -4.24 6.07
C GLU A 77 12.58 -4.63 5.69
N PHE A 78 11.55 -3.93 6.19
CA PHE A 78 10.15 -4.24 5.86
C PHE A 78 9.84 -4.20 4.35
N LEU A 79 10.41 -3.26 3.60
CA LEU A 79 10.18 -3.15 2.15
C LEU A 79 10.85 -4.28 1.34
N PHE A 80 11.96 -4.83 1.82
CA PHE A 80 12.82 -5.77 1.08
C PHE A 80 12.96 -7.15 1.73
N SER A 81 12.20 -7.44 2.80
CA SER A 81 12.23 -8.72 3.53
C SER A 81 11.22 -9.77 3.03
N GLY A 82 10.70 -9.60 1.81
CA GLY A 82 9.79 -10.54 1.14
C GLY A 82 10.38 -11.15 -0.11
#